data_AF-A0A960F4R8-F1
#
_entry.id   AF-A0A960F4R8-F1
#
_cell.length_a   1.000
_cell.length_b   1.000
_cell.length_c   1.000
_cell.angle_alpha   90.00
_cell.angle_beta   90.00
_cell.angle_gamma   90.00
#
_symmetry.space_group_name_H-M   'P 1'
#
loop_
_entity.id
_entity.type
_entity.pdbx_description
1 polymer ?
#
loop_
_entity_poly.entity_id
_entity_poly.type
_entity_poly.pdbx_seq_one_letter_code
_entity_poly.pdbx_strand_id
1 'polypeptide(L)'
;MSSGAPPAVTAESAWVLGSVPEGFVAVMATDDAQGRQVYYQREENAHDLYDSPIVITQSSAPLLPAEAMPGRADVSIHGVVGQTFELHGDGDHFGTAIMWQDELGRSILLAWSEVVPVDDIIGLAEGAVVIDGDEWRLLLRTMGDDVVIAGTPSDTTEQLLADGVSMNGTPYRLVGLIPADYPLSANDRRVTCVRLDLDSQTGEPHCDTTPKWLRAGDDTFAIGTVPPEVAELTVEHLALSGQLVDGDASIAVATLTAPVASPVAFYVVELPGWCFVTIEASDGTAVASLGQFGPLPSDAAHAECLAE
;
A
#
# COMPACT_ATOMS: atom_id res chain seq x y z
N MET A 1 -5.74 -28.24 3.34
CA MET A 1 -5.24 -27.49 4.51
C MET A 1 -4.61 -28.50 5.45
N SER A 2 -3.28 -28.52 5.52
CA SER A 2 -2.54 -29.46 6.37
C SER A 2 -2.69 -28.98 7.82
N SER A 3 -3.26 -29.79 8.71
CA SER A 3 -3.28 -29.53 10.14
C SER A 3 -1.89 -29.83 10.73
N GLY A 4 -0.90 -29.01 10.35
CA GLY A 4 0.36 -28.97 11.07
C GLY A 4 0.13 -28.43 12.48
N ALA A 5 0.94 -28.89 13.44
CA ALA A 5 1.03 -28.19 14.71
C ALA A 5 1.38 -26.71 14.44
N PRO A 6 0.83 -25.75 15.20
CA PRO A 6 1.21 -24.35 15.04
C PRO A 6 2.74 -24.23 15.17
N PRO A 7 3.38 -23.36 14.35
CA PRO A 7 4.82 -23.18 14.41
C PRO A 7 5.23 -22.71 15.81
N ALA A 8 6.41 -23.13 16.25
CA ALA A 8 6.97 -22.70 17.52
C ALA A 8 7.33 -21.21 17.47
N VAL A 9 7.24 -20.52 18.62
CA VAL A 9 7.67 -19.13 18.75
C VAL A 9 9.19 -19.07 18.57
N THR A 10 9.66 -18.30 17.59
CA THR A 10 11.11 -18.09 17.33
C THR A 10 11.43 -16.61 17.24
N ALA A 11 12.71 -16.26 17.29
CA ALA A 11 13.15 -14.86 17.12
C ALA A 11 12.68 -14.27 15.78
N GLU A 12 12.53 -15.11 14.75
CA GLU A 12 12.09 -14.72 13.41
C GLU A 12 10.57 -14.85 13.22
N SER A 13 9.81 -15.36 14.19
CA SER A 13 8.35 -15.51 14.07
C SER A 13 7.60 -14.20 14.28
N ALA A 14 6.42 -14.09 13.69
CA ALA A 14 5.51 -12.96 13.84
C ALA A 14 4.12 -13.43 14.31
N TRP A 15 3.39 -12.55 15.00
CA TRP A 15 1.99 -12.78 15.36
C TRP A 15 1.06 -12.12 14.34
N VAL A 16 0.04 -12.85 13.92
CA VAL A 16 -1.02 -12.38 13.00
C VAL A 16 -2.38 -12.85 13.50
N LEU A 17 -3.46 -12.25 13.02
CA LEU A 17 -4.81 -12.77 13.26
C LEU A 17 -5.04 -14.05 12.44
N GLY A 18 -5.36 -15.16 13.10
CA GLY A 18 -5.66 -16.43 12.43
C GLY A 18 -7.04 -16.44 11.75
N SER A 19 -7.96 -15.61 12.26
CA SER A 19 -9.22 -15.27 11.61
C SER A 19 -9.47 -13.78 11.80
N VAL A 20 -9.82 -13.09 10.71
CA VAL A 20 -10.17 -11.67 10.73
C VAL A 20 -11.69 -11.53 10.86
N PRO A 21 -12.20 -10.44 11.48
CA PRO A 21 -13.63 -10.17 11.51
C PRO A 21 -14.24 -10.10 10.10
N GLU A 22 -15.53 -10.37 9.98
CA GLU A 22 -16.24 -10.31 8.68
C GLU A 22 -16.10 -8.92 8.05
N GLY A 23 -15.75 -8.88 6.76
CA GLY A 23 -15.53 -7.65 6.02
C GLY A 23 -14.17 -6.98 6.26
N PHE A 24 -13.27 -7.59 7.05
CA PHE A 24 -11.91 -7.10 7.25
C PHE A 24 -10.91 -7.93 6.44
N VAL A 25 -9.84 -7.28 6.00
CA VAL A 25 -8.73 -7.88 5.27
C VAL A 25 -7.41 -7.34 5.81
N ALA A 26 -6.34 -8.14 5.76
CA ALA A 26 -4.99 -7.65 6.02
C ALA A 26 -4.58 -6.70 4.88
N VAL A 27 -4.14 -5.50 5.22
CA VAL A 27 -3.82 -4.46 4.23
C VAL A 27 -2.37 -4.04 4.22
N MET A 28 -1.67 -4.19 5.33
CA MET A 28 -0.27 -3.79 5.44
C MET A 28 0.45 -4.65 6.48
N ALA A 29 1.73 -4.92 6.25
CA ALA A 29 2.63 -5.47 7.24
C ALA A 29 3.91 -4.65 7.29
N THR A 30 4.42 -4.33 8.47
CA THR A 30 5.66 -3.52 8.63
C THR A 30 6.63 -4.21 9.58
N ASP A 31 7.92 -3.94 9.40
CA ASP A 31 9.00 -4.33 10.33
C ASP A 31 9.88 -3.10 10.57
N ASP A 32 9.55 -2.31 11.59
CA ASP A 32 10.13 -0.99 11.84
C ASP A 32 10.61 -0.82 13.30
N ALA A 33 10.85 0.43 13.72
CA ALA A 33 11.29 0.74 15.08
C ALA A 33 10.26 0.39 16.17
N GLN A 34 8.96 0.30 15.84
CA GLN A 34 7.88 -0.10 16.73
C GLN A 34 7.77 -1.63 16.82
N GLY A 35 8.31 -2.34 15.82
CA GLY A 35 8.39 -3.79 15.76
C GLY A 35 7.69 -4.32 14.53
N ARG A 36 7.15 -5.53 14.65
CA ARG A 36 6.42 -6.19 13.56
C ARG A 36 4.95 -5.91 13.69
N GLN A 37 4.33 -5.36 12.65
CA GLN A 37 2.93 -4.97 12.69
C GLN A 37 2.18 -5.58 11.52
N VAL A 38 0.92 -5.95 11.74
CA VAL A 38 -0.03 -6.24 10.66
C VAL A 38 -1.29 -5.42 10.90
N TYR A 39 -1.69 -4.72 9.85
CA TYR A 39 -2.82 -3.80 9.82
C TYR A 39 -3.97 -4.47 9.09
N TYR A 40 -5.16 -4.35 9.66
CA TYR A 40 -6.39 -4.90 9.11
C TYR A 40 -7.43 -3.80 8.98
N GLN A 41 -8.03 -3.75 7.80
CA GLN A 41 -8.96 -2.69 7.40
C GLN A 41 -10.23 -3.31 6.83
N ARG A 42 -11.32 -2.56 6.90
CA ARG A 42 -12.56 -2.90 6.19
C ARG A 42 -12.28 -3.00 4.70
N GLU A 43 -12.83 -4.00 4.03
CA GLU A 43 -12.58 -4.27 2.60
C GLU A 43 -12.89 -3.04 1.73
N GLU A 44 -13.96 -2.31 2.04
CA GLU A 44 -14.35 -1.05 1.40
C GLU A 44 -13.33 0.09 1.55
N ASN A 45 -12.48 0.05 2.58
CA ASN A 45 -11.45 1.05 2.87
C ASN A 45 -10.03 0.50 2.68
N ALA A 46 -9.85 -0.63 2.01
CA ALA A 46 -8.57 -1.34 1.96
C ALA A 46 -7.40 -0.57 1.29
N HIS A 47 -7.71 0.60 0.71
CA HIS A 47 -6.77 1.57 0.16
C HIS A 47 -6.21 2.54 1.22
N ASP A 48 -6.92 2.78 2.32
CA ASP A 48 -6.46 3.60 3.45
C ASP A 48 -5.73 2.74 4.48
N LEU A 49 -4.41 2.62 4.27
CA LEU A 49 -3.55 1.72 5.04
C LEU A 49 -3.28 2.24 6.45
N TYR A 50 -3.24 3.56 6.62
CA TYR A 50 -2.77 4.21 7.85
C TYR A 50 -3.89 4.45 8.86
N ASP A 51 -5.15 4.43 8.44
CA ASP A 51 -6.33 4.47 9.32
C ASP A 51 -6.93 3.07 9.57
N SER A 52 -6.07 2.05 9.66
CA SER A 52 -6.53 0.69 9.90
C SER A 52 -7.07 0.55 11.33
N PRO A 53 -8.36 0.21 11.52
CA PRO A 53 -8.99 0.09 12.83
C PRO A 53 -8.40 -1.04 13.66
N ILE A 54 -7.85 -2.10 13.06
CA ILE A 54 -7.26 -3.21 13.81
C ILE A 54 -5.78 -3.34 13.48
N VAL A 55 -4.94 -3.36 14.51
CA VAL A 55 -3.49 -3.53 14.38
C VAL A 55 -3.00 -4.53 15.41
N ILE A 56 -2.28 -5.56 14.96
CA ILE A 56 -1.48 -6.42 15.84
C ILE A 56 -0.02 -6.01 15.73
N THR A 57 0.60 -5.71 16.87
CA THR A 57 1.99 -5.28 17.00
C THR A 57 2.74 -6.25 17.90
N GLN A 58 3.86 -6.76 17.42
CA GLN A 58 4.84 -7.51 18.18
C GLN A 58 6.09 -6.64 18.37
N SER A 59 6.47 -6.38 19.62
CA SER A 59 7.66 -5.59 19.94
C SER A 59 8.52 -6.23 21.03
N SER A 60 9.79 -5.83 21.08
CA SER A 60 10.67 -6.15 22.22
C SER A 60 10.48 -5.18 23.40
N ALA A 61 9.60 -4.19 23.26
CA ALA A 61 9.31 -3.23 24.32
C ALA A 61 8.61 -3.95 25.48
N PRO A 62 8.89 -3.58 26.74
CA PRO A 62 8.18 -4.14 27.87
C PRO A 62 6.70 -3.75 27.84
N LEU A 63 5.86 -4.54 28.53
CA LEU A 63 4.45 -4.19 28.75
C LEU A 63 4.37 -2.78 29.35
N LEU A 64 3.44 -1.98 28.84
CA LEU A 64 3.16 -0.66 29.39
C LEU A 64 2.87 -0.75 30.90
N PRO A 65 3.34 0.22 31.72
CA PRO A 65 3.09 0.21 33.15
C PRO A 65 1.59 0.21 33.47
N ALA A 66 1.21 -0.73 34.33
CA ALA A 66 -0.12 -0.95 34.89
C ALA A 66 -0.91 0.31 35.32
N GLU A 67 -0.22 1.35 35.76
CA GLU A 67 -0.80 2.57 36.36
C GLU A 67 -1.18 3.62 35.32
N ALA A 68 -0.82 3.42 34.04
CA ALA A 68 -0.94 4.42 32.99
C ALA A 68 -2.14 4.22 32.04
N MET A 69 -2.97 3.19 32.26
CA MET A 69 -3.97 2.73 31.27
C MET A 69 -5.42 2.74 31.82
N PRO A 70 -6.31 3.61 31.32
CA PRO A 70 -7.74 3.62 31.65
C PRO A 70 -8.43 2.30 31.29
N GLY A 71 -9.47 1.94 32.05
CA GLY A 71 -10.30 0.75 31.77
C GLY A 71 -9.58 -0.59 31.89
N ARG A 72 -8.40 -0.62 32.55
CA ARG A 72 -7.59 -1.84 32.61
C ARG A 72 -8.29 -3.00 33.34
N ALA A 73 -8.23 -4.18 32.74
CA ALA A 73 -8.56 -5.45 33.38
C ALA A 73 -7.56 -6.56 33.01
N ASP A 74 -7.27 -7.45 33.95
CA ASP A 74 -6.48 -8.65 33.66
C ASP A 74 -7.34 -9.69 32.94
N VAL A 75 -6.77 -10.33 31.92
CA VAL A 75 -7.42 -11.34 31.08
C VAL A 75 -6.46 -12.51 30.84
N SER A 76 -6.99 -13.65 30.41
CA SER A 76 -6.17 -14.77 29.96
C SER A 76 -6.20 -14.81 28.45
N ILE A 77 -5.01 -14.86 27.82
CA ILE A 77 -4.84 -15.04 26.36
C ILE A 77 -3.89 -16.19 26.15
N HIS A 78 -4.31 -17.24 25.45
CA HIS A 78 -3.53 -18.47 25.26
C HIS A 78 -2.99 -19.08 26.56
N GLY A 79 -3.71 -18.89 27.68
CA GLY A 79 -3.32 -19.35 29.00
C GLY A 79 -2.23 -18.52 29.70
N VAL A 80 -1.79 -17.40 29.11
CA VAL A 80 -0.93 -16.40 29.77
C VAL A 80 -1.74 -15.20 30.23
N VAL A 81 -1.24 -14.51 31.26
CA VAL A 81 -1.88 -13.28 31.76
C VAL A 81 -1.63 -12.15 30.76
N GLY A 82 -2.71 -11.63 30.20
CA GLY A 82 -2.76 -10.41 29.41
C GLY A 82 -3.51 -9.29 30.14
N GLN A 83 -3.59 -8.14 29.49
CA GLN A 83 -4.27 -6.96 30.01
C GLN A 83 -5.08 -6.32 28.90
N THR A 84 -6.34 -6.00 29.16
CA THR A 84 -7.12 -5.09 28.32
C THR A 84 -6.99 -3.67 28.84
N PHE A 85 -7.22 -2.68 27.97
CA PHE A 85 -7.33 -1.27 28.34
C PHE A 85 -8.04 -0.48 27.24
N GLU A 86 -8.59 0.68 27.62
CA GLU A 86 -9.29 1.59 26.71
C GLU A 86 -8.30 2.49 25.96
N LEU A 87 -8.60 2.77 24.69
CA LEU A 87 -7.91 3.73 23.85
C LEU A 87 -8.65 5.07 23.89
N HIS A 88 -7.93 6.13 24.29
CA HIS A 88 -8.48 7.48 24.44
C HIS A 88 -7.73 8.47 23.55
N GLY A 89 -8.46 9.37 22.91
CA GLY A 89 -7.95 10.42 22.01
C GLY A 89 -8.87 11.63 22.07
N ASP A 90 -8.32 12.84 22.06
CA ASP A 90 -9.07 14.11 22.22
C ASP A 90 -10.03 14.19 23.43
N GLY A 91 -9.81 13.33 24.43
CA GLY A 91 -10.63 13.23 25.64
C GLY A 91 -11.77 12.20 25.57
N ASP A 92 -11.93 11.53 24.42
CA ASP A 92 -12.96 10.53 24.18
C ASP A 92 -12.37 9.12 24.03
N HIS A 93 -13.15 8.12 24.45
CA HIS A 93 -12.85 6.70 24.25
C HIS A 93 -13.23 6.30 22.82
N PHE A 94 -12.28 5.78 22.05
CA PHE A 94 -12.50 5.40 20.66
C PHE A 94 -12.25 3.92 20.35
N GLY A 95 -11.71 3.14 21.30
CA GLY A 95 -11.42 1.73 21.04
C GLY A 95 -10.86 0.98 22.24
N THR A 96 -10.58 -0.31 22.05
CA THR A 96 -10.00 -1.17 23.09
C THR A 96 -8.72 -1.79 22.57
N ALA A 97 -7.76 -2.01 23.48
CA ALA A 97 -6.57 -2.78 23.19
C ALA A 97 -6.37 -3.89 24.21
N ILE A 98 -5.67 -4.93 23.78
CA ILE A 98 -5.26 -6.06 24.60
C ILE A 98 -3.78 -6.35 24.38
N MET A 99 -3.07 -6.62 25.46
CA MET A 99 -1.63 -6.82 25.46
C MET A 99 -1.24 -8.05 26.27
N TRP A 100 -0.36 -8.89 25.74
CA TRP A 100 0.18 -10.06 26.43
C TRP A 100 1.66 -10.28 26.07
N GLN A 101 2.32 -11.24 26.71
CA GLN A 101 3.68 -11.63 26.36
C GLN A 101 3.72 -13.04 25.77
N ASP A 102 4.51 -13.21 24.73
CA ASP A 102 4.79 -14.54 24.19
C ASP A 102 5.87 -15.29 24.98
N GLU A 103 6.16 -16.53 24.57
CA GLU A 103 7.14 -17.41 25.22
C GLU A 103 8.58 -16.85 25.24
N LEU A 104 8.90 -15.90 24.36
CA LEU A 104 10.19 -15.22 24.29
C LEU A 104 10.20 -13.90 25.07
N GLY A 105 9.10 -13.56 25.76
CA GLY A 105 8.95 -12.31 26.51
C GLY A 105 8.71 -11.09 25.62
N ARG A 106 8.35 -11.27 24.35
CA ARG A 106 7.98 -10.16 23.45
C ARG A 106 6.57 -9.71 23.80
N SER A 107 6.34 -8.40 23.79
CA SER A 107 5.01 -7.84 24.03
C SER A 107 4.22 -7.86 22.73
N ILE A 108 3.04 -8.44 22.78
CA ILE A 108 2.06 -8.45 21.70
C ILE A 108 0.93 -7.51 22.10
N LEU A 109 0.62 -6.55 21.24
CA LEU A 109 -0.45 -5.58 21.41
C LEU A 109 -1.42 -5.74 20.24
N LEU A 110 -2.67 -6.06 20.52
CA LEU A 110 -3.76 -5.99 19.56
C LEU A 110 -4.63 -4.80 19.92
N ALA A 111 -4.71 -3.82 19.02
CA ALA A 111 -5.57 -2.64 19.15
C ALA A 111 -6.73 -2.74 18.18
N TRP A 112 -7.93 -2.36 18.63
CA TRP A 112 -9.11 -2.16 17.80
C TRP A 112 -9.69 -0.77 18.09
N SER A 113 -9.42 0.18 17.19
CA SER A 113 -9.85 1.58 17.22
C SER A 113 -11.34 1.77 16.85
N GLU A 114 -12.18 0.82 17.26
CA GLU A 114 -13.64 0.93 17.23
C GLU A 114 -14.17 0.48 18.60
N VAL A 115 -15.28 1.08 19.06
CA VAL A 115 -15.90 0.70 20.33
C VAL A 115 -16.63 -0.63 20.16
N VAL A 116 -15.92 -1.73 20.47
CA VAL A 116 -16.44 -3.10 20.43
C VAL A 116 -16.58 -3.68 21.85
N PRO A 117 -17.44 -4.69 22.05
CA PRO A 117 -17.44 -5.48 23.27
C PRO A 117 -16.05 -6.05 23.60
N VAL A 118 -15.66 -6.00 24.88
CA VAL A 118 -14.35 -6.52 25.33
C VAL A 118 -14.17 -8.02 25.01
N ASP A 119 -15.26 -8.80 25.05
CA ASP A 119 -15.22 -10.23 24.69
C ASP A 119 -14.84 -10.46 23.22
N ASP A 120 -15.15 -9.51 22.33
CA ASP A 120 -14.84 -9.64 20.89
C ASP A 120 -13.33 -9.47 20.64
N ILE A 121 -12.69 -8.48 21.29
CA ILE A 121 -11.23 -8.31 21.18
C ILE A 121 -10.46 -9.42 21.91
N ILE A 122 -10.99 -9.95 23.01
CA ILE A 122 -10.43 -11.15 23.66
C ILE A 122 -10.50 -12.35 22.71
N GLY A 123 -11.66 -12.56 22.07
CA GLY A 123 -11.83 -13.63 21.08
C GLY A 123 -10.87 -13.49 19.91
N LEU A 124 -10.64 -12.25 19.45
CA LEU A 124 -9.69 -11.97 18.37
C LEU A 124 -8.23 -12.24 18.79
N ALA A 125 -7.84 -11.88 20.00
CA ALA A 125 -6.52 -12.17 20.55
C ALA A 125 -6.30 -13.68 20.78
N GLU A 126 -7.30 -14.40 21.30
CA GLU A 126 -7.25 -15.88 21.40
C GLU A 126 -7.25 -16.59 20.04
N GLY A 127 -7.70 -15.91 18.98
CA GLY A 127 -7.63 -16.37 17.60
C GLY A 127 -6.33 -15.97 16.88
N ALA A 128 -5.44 -15.22 17.53
CA ALA A 128 -4.15 -14.87 16.96
C ALA A 128 -3.26 -16.12 16.85
N VAL A 129 -2.44 -16.16 15.80
CA VAL A 129 -1.54 -17.26 15.52
C VAL A 129 -0.14 -16.75 15.24
N VAL A 130 0.84 -17.61 15.48
CA VAL A 130 2.22 -17.37 15.12
C VAL A 130 2.45 -17.90 13.71
N ILE A 131 3.14 -17.11 12.89
CA ILE A 131 3.70 -17.53 11.60
C ILE A 131 5.22 -17.56 11.69
N ASP A 132 5.85 -18.43 10.91
CA ASP A 132 7.31 -18.55 10.92
C ASP A 132 8.01 -17.39 10.18
N GLY A 133 9.35 -17.37 10.22
CA GLY A 133 10.13 -16.30 9.60
C GLY A 133 10.07 -16.27 8.07
N ASP A 134 9.85 -17.42 7.41
CA ASP A 134 9.67 -17.47 5.96
C ASP A 134 8.32 -16.89 5.56
N GLU A 135 7.26 -17.25 6.29
CA GLU A 135 5.91 -16.71 6.13
C GLU A 135 5.86 -15.21 6.43
N TRP A 136 6.54 -14.74 7.47
CA TRP A 136 6.67 -13.30 7.77
C TRP A 136 7.37 -12.55 6.64
N ARG A 137 8.50 -13.08 6.13
CA ARG A 137 9.20 -12.49 4.97
C ARG A 137 8.38 -12.52 3.70
N LEU A 138 7.52 -13.52 3.51
CA LEU A 138 6.56 -13.55 2.41
C LEU A 138 5.52 -12.45 2.57
N LEU A 139 4.95 -12.29 3.78
CA LEU A 139 3.98 -11.26 4.10
C LEU A 139 4.55 -9.86 3.84
N LEU A 140 5.72 -9.54 4.39
CA LEU A 140 6.39 -8.25 4.13
C LEU A 140 6.62 -7.99 2.63
N ARG A 141 7.07 -8.99 1.88
CA ARG A 141 7.26 -8.87 0.42
C ARG A 141 5.96 -8.73 -0.35
N THR A 142 4.83 -9.06 0.24
CA THR A 142 3.52 -9.03 -0.40
C THR A 142 2.73 -7.79 -0.01
N MET A 143 2.88 -7.26 1.22
CA MET A 143 2.06 -6.18 1.75
C MET A 143 2.81 -5.17 2.63
N GLY A 144 4.13 -5.08 2.53
CA GLY A 144 4.92 -3.96 3.06
C GLY A 144 4.34 -2.57 2.75
N ASP A 145 4.73 -1.58 3.52
CA ASP A 145 4.44 -0.16 3.29
C ASP A 145 5.16 0.39 2.04
N ASP A 146 6.23 -0.26 1.61
CA ASP A 146 7.12 0.16 0.52
C ASP A 146 7.27 -0.87 -0.60
N VAL A 147 6.33 -1.81 -0.80
CA VAL A 147 6.55 -2.98 -1.66
C VAL A 147 6.74 -2.61 -3.12
N VAL A 148 8.01 -2.42 -3.45
CA VAL A 148 8.56 -2.04 -4.72
C VAL A 148 9.46 -3.16 -5.19
N ILE A 149 9.34 -3.56 -6.44
CA ILE A 149 10.31 -4.46 -7.03
C ILE A 149 11.59 -3.63 -7.27
N ALA A 150 12.62 -3.83 -6.47
CA ALA A 150 13.89 -3.13 -6.67
C ALA A 150 14.58 -3.64 -7.95
N GLY A 151 14.57 -2.80 -9.00
CA GLY A 151 15.15 -3.11 -10.30
C GLY A 151 14.30 -4.06 -11.15
N THR A 152 14.69 -4.26 -12.41
CA THR A 152 14.00 -5.19 -13.32
C THR A 152 14.31 -6.64 -12.94
N PRO A 153 13.30 -7.50 -12.68
CA PRO A 153 13.54 -8.91 -12.45
C PRO A 153 14.24 -9.55 -13.65
N SER A 154 15.16 -10.49 -13.39
CA SER A 154 15.93 -11.16 -14.44
C SER A 154 15.08 -12.06 -15.34
N ASP A 155 13.98 -12.60 -14.80
CA ASP A 155 13.05 -13.49 -15.48
C ASP A 155 11.63 -12.93 -15.38
N THR A 156 11.21 -12.17 -16.41
CA THR A 156 9.87 -11.59 -16.51
C THR A 156 9.14 -12.08 -17.75
N THR A 157 7.83 -12.31 -17.61
CA THR A 157 6.91 -12.42 -18.75
C THR A 157 6.39 -11.04 -19.10
N GLU A 158 6.52 -10.66 -20.37
CA GLU A 158 5.90 -9.44 -20.86
C GLU A 158 4.39 -9.67 -21.03
N GLN A 159 3.60 -8.83 -20.37
CA GLN A 159 2.16 -8.74 -20.59
C GLN A 159 1.86 -7.38 -21.19
N LEU A 160 1.22 -7.39 -22.36
CA LEU A 160 0.68 -6.17 -22.94
C LEU A 160 -0.44 -5.69 -22.03
N LEU A 161 -0.24 -4.54 -21.40
CA LEU A 161 -1.22 -3.89 -20.58
C LEU A 161 -2.09 -3.04 -21.51
N ALA A 162 -1.57 -1.93 -22.04
CA ALA A 162 -2.31 -1.07 -22.96
C ALA A 162 -1.67 -1.10 -24.36
N ASP A 163 -2.50 -1.02 -25.40
CA ASP A 163 -2.06 -0.97 -26.80
C ASP A 163 -2.98 -0.07 -27.62
N GLY A 164 -2.40 0.63 -28.59
CA GLY A 164 -3.15 1.39 -29.60
C GLY A 164 -3.78 2.69 -29.11
N VAL A 165 -3.49 3.14 -27.89
CA VAL A 165 -3.79 4.51 -27.49
C VAL A 165 -2.75 5.42 -28.12
N SER A 166 -3.22 6.44 -28.82
CA SER A 166 -2.36 7.38 -29.54
C SER A 166 -2.17 8.64 -28.71
N MET A 167 -0.92 9.02 -28.49
CA MET A 167 -0.49 10.25 -27.85
C MET A 167 0.18 11.12 -28.89
N ASN A 168 -0.41 12.28 -29.19
CA ASN A 168 0.03 13.16 -30.27
C ASN A 168 0.20 12.46 -31.65
N GLY A 169 -0.58 11.42 -31.93
CA GLY A 169 -0.49 10.63 -33.16
C GLY A 169 0.50 9.47 -33.12
N THR A 170 1.33 9.38 -32.06
CA THR A 170 2.25 8.27 -31.83
C THR A 170 1.54 7.17 -31.02
N PRO A 171 1.38 5.95 -31.55
CA PRO A 171 0.84 4.84 -30.77
C PRO A 171 1.84 4.43 -29.69
N TYR A 172 1.35 4.24 -28.46
CA TYR A 172 2.16 3.67 -27.38
C TYR A 172 1.68 2.26 -27.01
N ARG A 173 2.59 1.51 -26.38
CA ARG A 173 2.32 0.21 -25.77
C ARG A 173 2.82 0.25 -24.34
N LEU A 174 1.93 0.02 -23.38
CA LEU A 174 2.32 -0.16 -21.99
C LEU A 174 2.49 -1.66 -21.75
N VAL A 175 3.70 -2.09 -21.39
CA VAL A 175 4.04 -3.48 -21.15
C VAL A 175 4.32 -3.66 -19.66
N GLY A 176 3.62 -4.60 -19.04
CA GLY A 176 3.92 -5.07 -17.69
C GLY A 176 4.97 -6.16 -17.75
N LEU A 177 6.02 -6.05 -16.94
CA LEU A 177 7.07 -7.05 -16.79
C LEU A 177 6.80 -7.83 -15.51
N ILE A 178 6.15 -8.98 -15.66
CA ILE A 178 5.66 -9.79 -14.56
C ILE A 178 6.72 -10.83 -14.19
N PRO A 179 7.31 -10.80 -12.99
CA PRO A 179 8.26 -11.81 -12.56
C PRO A 179 7.68 -13.23 -12.66
N ALA A 180 8.55 -14.21 -12.92
CA ALA A 180 8.21 -15.60 -12.63
C ALA A 180 7.80 -15.70 -11.14
N ASP A 181 6.68 -16.38 -10.86
CA ASP A 181 6.08 -16.53 -9.52
C ASP A 181 5.25 -15.34 -8.99
N TYR A 182 4.87 -14.39 -9.85
CA TYR A 182 3.89 -13.36 -9.50
C TYR A 182 2.44 -13.82 -9.79
N PRO A 183 1.46 -13.48 -8.93
CA PRO A 183 1.63 -12.92 -7.58
C PRO A 183 2.13 -13.97 -6.58
N LEU A 184 2.85 -13.53 -5.55
CA LEU A 184 3.31 -14.40 -4.46
C LEU A 184 2.17 -14.90 -3.58
N SER A 185 1.06 -14.17 -3.53
CA SER A 185 -0.16 -14.57 -2.83
C SER A 185 -1.39 -13.83 -3.38
N ALA A 186 -2.59 -14.21 -2.93
CA ALA A 186 -3.83 -13.51 -3.28
C ALA A 186 -3.89 -12.06 -2.78
N ASN A 187 -2.99 -11.65 -1.88
CA ASN A 187 -2.90 -10.31 -1.32
C ASN A 187 -1.62 -9.58 -1.79
N ASP A 188 -0.96 -10.02 -2.86
CA ASP A 188 0.27 -9.38 -3.36
C ASP A 188 -0.01 -7.97 -3.87
N ARG A 189 0.49 -6.97 -3.14
CA ARG A 189 0.30 -5.53 -3.37
C ARG A 189 1.47 -4.87 -4.08
N ARG A 190 2.52 -5.61 -4.45
CA ARG A 190 3.63 -4.98 -5.18
C ARG A 190 3.13 -4.43 -6.50
N VAL A 191 3.75 -3.34 -6.92
CA VAL A 191 3.52 -2.81 -8.26
C VAL A 191 4.35 -3.63 -9.24
N THR A 192 3.69 -4.14 -10.28
CA THR A 192 4.39 -4.76 -11.42
C THR A 192 5.29 -3.72 -12.09
N CYS A 193 6.51 -4.11 -12.46
CA CYS A 193 7.36 -3.27 -13.31
C CYS A 193 6.63 -2.93 -14.61
N VAL A 194 6.62 -1.68 -15.03
CA VAL A 194 6.04 -1.27 -16.31
C VAL A 194 7.09 -0.70 -17.24
N ARG A 195 6.88 -0.87 -18.54
CA ARG A 195 7.70 -0.30 -19.59
C ARG A 195 6.80 0.35 -20.63
N LEU A 196 7.12 1.59 -21.00
CA LEU A 196 6.42 2.30 -22.06
C LEU A 196 7.22 2.17 -23.36
N ASP A 197 6.62 1.55 -24.36
CA ASP A 197 7.20 1.41 -25.70
C ASP A 197 6.46 2.37 -26.67
N LEU A 198 7.20 3.21 -27.39
CA LEU A 198 6.69 4.14 -28.40
C LEU A 198 7.11 3.68 -29.81
N ASP A 199 6.18 3.19 -30.64
CA ASP A 199 6.40 2.66 -32.00
C ASP A 199 7.68 1.80 -32.19
N SER A 200 8.85 2.42 -32.35
CA SER A 200 10.17 1.77 -32.52
C SER A 200 11.14 1.91 -31.35
N GLN A 201 10.74 2.56 -30.26
CA GLN A 201 11.55 2.81 -29.07
C GLN A 201 11.02 2.02 -27.89
N THR A 202 11.89 1.23 -27.29
CA THR A 202 11.64 0.51 -26.05
C THR A 202 12.11 1.37 -24.88
N GLY A 203 11.19 1.77 -24.00
CA GLY A 203 11.53 2.55 -22.80
C GLY A 203 12.31 1.73 -21.78
N GLU A 204 12.85 2.38 -20.77
CA GLU A 204 13.44 1.68 -19.64
C GLU A 204 12.32 1.07 -18.76
N PRO A 205 12.52 -0.12 -18.17
CA PRO A 205 11.60 -0.65 -17.17
C PRO A 205 11.59 0.19 -15.89
N HIS A 206 10.40 0.46 -15.37
CA HIS A 206 10.20 1.19 -14.13
C HIS A 206 9.46 0.34 -13.11
N CYS A 207 10.17 0.00 -12.05
CA CYS A 207 9.72 -0.93 -11.01
C CYS A 207 9.45 -0.28 -9.66
N ASP A 208 9.76 1.01 -9.53
CA ASP A 208 9.56 1.90 -8.39
C ASP A 208 8.09 2.33 -8.16
N THR A 209 7.79 3.06 -7.08
CA THR A 209 6.43 3.46 -6.68
C THR A 209 5.68 4.21 -7.78
N THR A 210 4.41 3.92 -7.97
CA THR A 210 3.46 4.74 -8.71
C THR A 210 2.72 5.69 -7.76
N PRO A 211 2.37 6.93 -8.16
CA PRO A 211 2.58 7.53 -9.47
C PRO A 211 4.03 7.98 -9.70
N LYS A 212 4.48 8.04 -10.95
CA LYS A 212 5.81 8.54 -11.31
C LYS A 212 5.83 9.18 -12.69
N TRP A 213 6.94 9.86 -12.97
CA TRP A 213 7.24 10.40 -14.29
C TRP A 213 8.12 9.45 -15.11
N LEU A 214 7.78 9.23 -16.38
CA LEU A 214 8.60 8.53 -17.35
C LEU A 214 9.01 9.43 -18.50
N ARG A 215 10.16 9.13 -19.11
CA ARG A 215 10.58 9.73 -20.38
C ARG A 215 10.72 8.66 -21.44
N ALA A 216 10.16 8.90 -22.61
CA ALA A 216 10.38 8.08 -23.80
C ALA A 216 10.63 9.02 -24.98
N GLY A 217 11.87 9.01 -25.50
CA GLY A 217 12.32 10.03 -26.45
C GLY A 217 12.40 11.43 -25.81
N ASP A 218 11.75 12.41 -26.45
CA ASP A 218 11.68 13.79 -25.96
C ASP A 218 10.41 14.09 -25.16
N ASP A 219 9.53 13.10 -25.02
CA ASP A 219 8.23 13.25 -24.38
C ASP A 219 8.26 12.77 -22.92
N THR A 220 7.51 13.47 -22.07
CA THR A 220 7.37 13.19 -20.64
C THR A 220 5.97 12.67 -20.35
N PHE A 221 5.88 11.61 -19.56
CA PHE A 221 4.64 10.94 -19.21
C PHE A 221 4.48 10.85 -17.70
N ALA A 222 3.26 10.95 -17.20
CA ALA A 222 2.88 10.45 -15.88
C ALA A 222 2.27 9.06 -16.03
N ILE A 223 2.76 8.14 -15.21
CA ILE A 223 2.20 6.79 -15.08
C ILE A 223 1.85 6.56 -13.63
N GLY A 224 0.66 6.04 -13.39
CA GLY A 224 0.26 5.63 -12.07
C GLY A 224 -0.77 4.52 -12.09
N THR A 225 -1.24 4.22 -10.89
CA THR A 225 -2.18 3.14 -10.61
C THR A 225 -3.45 3.71 -9.98
N VAL A 226 -4.60 3.17 -10.35
CA VAL A 226 -5.91 3.52 -9.81
C VAL A 226 -6.71 2.27 -9.49
N PRO A 227 -7.70 2.39 -8.58
CA PRO A 227 -8.71 1.36 -8.45
C PRO A 227 -9.38 1.04 -9.81
N PRO A 228 -9.77 -0.20 -10.05
CA PRO A 228 -10.31 -0.65 -11.34
C PRO A 228 -11.65 0.00 -11.70
N GLU A 229 -12.39 0.48 -10.71
CA GLU A 229 -13.65 1.22 -10.86
C GLU A 229 -13.46 2.65 -11.39
N VAL A 230 -12.24 3.20 -11.35
CA VAL A 230 -11.94 4.53 -11.87
C VAL A 230 -11.88 4.48 -13.40
N ALA A 231 -12.94 4.97 -14.05
CA ALA A 231 -13.06 4.99 -15.50
C ALA A 231 -12.46 6.24 -16.16
N GLU A 232 -12.46 7.37 -15.44
CA GLU A 232 -12.01 8.67 -15.94
C GLU A 232 -11.16 9.37 -14.88
N LEU A 233 -10.10 10.04 -15.34
CA LEU A 233 -9.24 10.88 -14.52
C LEU A 233 -9.25 12.31 -15.09
N THR A 234 -9.30 13.26 -14.17
CA THR A 234 -9.03 14.67 -14.44
C THR A 234 -7.57 14.93 -14.10
N VAL A 235 -6.85 15.58 -15.01
CA VAL A 235 -5.48 16.03 -14.75
C VAL A 235 -5.46 17.55 -14.67
N GLU A 236 -5.06 18.06 -13.53
CA GLU A 236 -4.93 19.50 -13.27
C GLU A 236 -3.46 19.91 -13.25
N HIS A 237 -3.15 21.01 -13.95
CA HIS A 237 -1.84 21.64 -13.91
C HIS A 237 -1.82 22.76 -12.86
N LEU A 238 -0.88 22.67 -11.92
CA LEU A 238 -0.62 23.74 -10.96
C LEU A 238 0.67 24.48 -11.32
N ALA A 239 0.60 25.81 -11.42
CA ALA A 239 1.79 26.64 -11.38
C ALA A 239 2.46 26.52 -10.00
N LEU A 240 3.77 26.80 -9.88
CA LEU A 240 4.46 26.72 -8.58
C LEU A 240 3.93 27.72 -7.55
N SER A 241 3.25 28.76 -8.02
CA SER A 241 2.49 29.70 -7.20
C SER A 241 1.25 29.09 -6.52
N GLY A 242 0.90 27.84 -6.85
CA GLY A 242 -0.32 27.16 -6.38
C GLY A 242 -1.59 27.63 -7.10
N GLN A 243 -1.46 28.44 -8.15
CA GLN A 243 -2.58 28.79 -9.01
C GLN A 243 -2.83 27.69 -10.04
N LEU A 244 -4.09 27.27 -10.16
CA LEU A 244 -4.57 26.46 -11.28
C LEU A 244 -4.32 27.24 -12.58
N VAL A 245 -3.61 26.62 -13.51
CA VAL A 245 -3.47 27.14 -14.87
C VAL A 245 -4.54 26.44 -15.71
N ASP A 246 -5.50 27.22 -16.24
CA ASP A 246 -6.59 26.71 -17.10
C ASP A 246 -6.01 25.78 -18.18
N GLY A 247 -6.34 24.50 -18.05
CA GLY A 247 -5.73 23.43 -18.84
C GLY A 247 -6.33 22.08 -18.49
N ASP A 248 -7.66 22.00 -18.41
CA ASP A 248 -8.37 20.74 -18.17
C ASP A 248 -8.09 19.78 -19.33
N ALA A 249 -7.20 18.82 -19.11
CA ALA A 249 -7.05 17.66 -19.98
C ALA A 249 -7.81 16.50 -19.34
N SER A 250 -9.01 16.21 -19.84
CA SER A 250 -9.68 14.95 -19.53
C SER A 250 -8.99 13.82 -20.29
N ILE A 251 -8.54 12.80 -19.59
CA ILE A 251 -7.82 11.68 -20.19
C ILE A 251 -8.60 10.41 -19.94
N ALA A 252 -8.89 9.67 -21.01
CA ALA A 252 -9.47 8.35 -20.90
C ALA A 252 -8.48 7.45 -20.15
N VAL A 253 -8.90 6.91 -19.02
CA VAL A 253 -8.11 5.89 -18.30
C VAL A 253 -8.13 4.65 -19.16
N ALA A 254 -6.96 4.18 -19.57
CA ALA A 254 -6.83 2.86 -20.12
C ALA A 254 -6.99 1.86 -18.97
N THR A 255 -8.21 1.41 -18.68
CA THR A 255 -8.44 0.43 -17.62
C THR A 255 -7.73 -0.87 -17.96
N LEU A 256 -6.89 -1.32 -17.03
CA LEU A 256 -6.15 -2.56 -17.14
C LEU A 256 -6.62 -3.51 -16.07
N THR A 257 -6.87 -4.76 -16.45
CA THR A 257 -7.09 -5.83 -15.50
C THR A 257 -5.78 -6.58 -15.37
N ALA A 258 -4.95 -6.19 -14.39
CA ALA A 258 -3.76 -6.95 -14.05
C ALA A 258 -4.13 -8.38 -13.57
N PRO A 259 -3.32 -9.40 -13.84
CA PRO A 259 -3.59 -10.74 -13.35
C PRO A 259 -3.27 -10.83 -11.85
N VAL A 260 -4.33 -10.66 -11.03
CA VAL A 260 -4.54 -11.23 -9.69
C VAL A 260 -3.91 -10.49 -8.49
N ALA A 261 -4.79 -9.90 -7.66
CA ALA A 261 -4.83 -9.85 -6.17
C ALA A 261 -5.63 -8.62 -5.68
N SER A 262 -5.39 -7.47 -6.31
CA SER A 262 -6.30 -6.32 -6.39
C SER A 262 -6.28 -5.88 -7.84
N PRO A 263 -7.42 -5.69 -8.54
CA PRO A 263 -7.39 -5.35 -9.96
C PRO A 263 -6.89 -3.91 -10.11
N VAL A 264 -5.59 -3.67 -10.11
CA VAL A 264 -5.06 -2.32 -10.29
C VAL A 264 -5.15 -1.96 -11.77
N ALA A 265 -5.81 -0.85 -12.07
CA ALA A 265 -5.76 -0.22 -13.38
C ALA A 265 -4.59 0.77 -13.44
N PHE A 266 -4.02 0.99 -14.62
CA PHE A 266 -2.97 1.99 -14.79
C PHE A 266 -3.47 3.13 -15.66
N TYR A 267 -2.96 4.33 -15.44
CA TYR A 267 -3.12 5.43 -16.36
C TYR A 267 -1.76 5.80 -16.95
N VAL A 268 -1.78 6.31 -18.18
CA VAL A 268 -0.63 6.91 -18.86
C VAL A 268 -1.09 8.25 -19.43
N VAL A 269 -0.42 9.32 -19.04
CA VAL A 269 -0.74 10.69 -19.40
C VAL A 269 0.51 11.35 -19.96
N GLU A 270 0.43 11.94 -21.14
CA GLU A 270 1.51 12.74 -21.72
C GLU A 270 1.41 14.15 -21.14
N LEU A 271 2.54 14.70 -20.70
CA LEU A 271 2.61 15.94 -19.97
C LEU A 271 3.51 16.92 -20.73
N PRO A 272 2.94 17.81 -21.56
CA PRO A 272 3.72 18.73 -22.38
C PRO A 272 4.28 19.87 -21.52
N GLY A 273 5.42 19.63 -20.88
CA GLY A 273 6.16 20.63 -20.12
C GLY A 273 5.55 21.00 -18.76
N TRP A 274 4.76 20.11 -18.17
CA TRP A 274 4.09 20.37 -16.88
C TRP A 274 5.02 20.10 -15.70
N CYS A 275 4.92 20.98 -14.70
CA CYS A 275 5.79 20.99 -13.52
C CYS A 275 5.20 20.28 -12.31
N PHE A 276 3.88 20.42 -12.19
CA PHE A 276 3.10 19.87 -11.11
C PHE A 276 1.79 19.39 -11.70
N VAL A 277 1.43 18.15 -11.40
CA VAL A 277 0.15 17.61 -11.82
C VAL A 277 -0.57 16.99 -10.64
N THR A 278 -1.83 17.37 -10.46
CA THR A 278 -2.77 16.62 -9.65
C THR A 278 -3.60 15.76 -10.59
N ILE A 279 -3.82 14.52 -10.20
CA ILE A 279 -4.65 13.58 -10.92
C ILE A 279 -5.76 13.20 -9.96
N GLU A 280 -7.00 13.41 -10.39
CA GLU A 280 -8.20 13.17 -9.58
C GLU A 280 -9.13 12.20 -10.30
N ALA A 281 -9.83 11.36 -9.55
CA ALA A 281 -10.95 10.60 -10.07
C ALA A 281 -12.13 11.55 -10.38
N SER A 282 -13.07 11.07 -11.20
CA SER A 282 -14.25 11.85 -11.60
C SER A 282 -15.12 12.35 -10.43
N ASP A 283 -14.98 11.79 -9.23
CA ASP A 283 -15.66 12.21 -8.01
C ASP A 283 -14.89 13.28 -7.20
N GLY A 284 -13.74 13.75 -7.71
CA GLY A 284 -12.87 14.71 -7.06
C GLY A 284 -11.91 14.10 -6.03
N THR A 285 -11.85 12.77 -5.93
CA THR A 285 -10.88 12.10 -5.07
C THR A 285 -9.49 12.25 -5.67
N ALA A 286 -8.57 12.85 -4.92
CA ALA A 286 -7.16 12.94 -5.31
C ALA A 286 -6.57 11.52 -5.43
N VAL A 287 -6.14 11.17 -6.64
CA VAL A 287 -5.52 9.88 -6.98
C VAL A 287 -4.00 9.96 -6.88
N ALA A 288 -3.43 11.06 -7.32
CA ALA A 288 -1.98 11.25 -7.37
C ALA A 288 -1.62 12.74 -7.41
N SER A 289 -0.47 13.07 -6.85
CA SER A 289 0.18 14.36 -7.07
C SER A 289 1.64 14.12 -7.44
N LEU A 290 2.07 14.64 -8.58
CA LEU A 290 3.44 14.56 -9.06
C LEU A 290 4.06 15.96 -9.01
N GLY A 291 5.15 16.10 -8.26
CA GLY A 291 5.77 17.38 -7.93
C GLY A 291 6.85 17.87 -8.90
N GLN A 292 7.38 19.06 -8.55
CA GLN A 292 8.34 19.96 -9.24
C GLN A 292 9.62 19.33 -9.83
N PHE A 293 9.95 18.09 -9.45
CA PHE A 293 11.16 17.37 -9.89
C PHE A 293 10.86 16.27 -10.91
N GLY A 294 9.86 16.47 -11.76
CA GLY A 294 9.69 15.62 -12.95
C GLY A 294 10.94 15.62 -13.83
N PRO A 295 11.10 14.63 -14.73
CA PRO A 295 12.20 14.54 -15.69
C PRO A 295 11.96 15.61 -16.75
N LEU A 296 12.15 16.87 -16.37
CA LEU A 296 12.04 17.99 -17.27
C LEU A 296 13.10 17.81 -18.36
N PRO A 297 12.73 18.07 -19.62
CA PRO A 297 13.56 17.68 -20.76
C PRO A 297 14.93 18.36 -20.80
N SER A 298 15.10 19.46 -20.05
CA SER A 298 16.37 20.18 -19.89
C SER A 298 16.39 21.06 -18.62
N ASP A 299 17.59 21.51 -18.22
CA ASP A 299 17.76 22.56 -17.20
C ASP A 299 17.03 23.86 -17.56
N ALA A 300 16.83 24.13 -18.85
CA ALA A 300 16.06 25.29 -19.31
C ALA A 300 14.56 25.10 -19.07
N ALA A 301 14.02 23.91 -19.33
CA ALA A 301 12.64 23.56 -18.99
C ALA A 301 12.43 23.56 -17.46
N HIS A 302 13.45 23.15 -16.70
CA HIS A 302 13.47 23.28 -15.23
C HIS A 302 13.52 24.75 -14.77
N ALA A 303 14.29 25.61 -15.44
CA ALA A 303 14.35 27.03 -15.13
C ALA A 303 13.06 27.78 -15.50
N GLU A 304 12.44 27.44 -16.64
CA GLU A 304 11.11 27.96 -17.03
C GLU A 304 10.04 27.51 -16.04
N CYS A 305 10.07 26.23 -15.67
CA CYS A 305 9.23 25.67 -14.63
C CYS A 305 9.34 26.42 -13.30
N LEU A 306 10.56 26.75 -12.86
CA LEU A 306 10.83 27.53 -11.64
C LEU A 306 10.44 29.02 -11.73
N ALA A 307 10.14 29.53 -12.93
CA ALA A 307 9.86 30.94 -13.17
C ALA A 307 8.36 31.27 -13.29
N GLU A 308 7.49 30.25 -13.45
CA GLU A 308 6.02 30.34 -13.47
C GLU A 308 5.39 30.03 -12.10
#